data_AF-A0A537JNS0-F1
#
_entry.id   AF-A0A537JNS0-F1
#
_cell.length_a   1.000
_cell.length_b   1.000
_cell.length_c   1.000
_cell.angle_alpha   90.00
_cell.angle_beta   90.00
_cell.angle_gamma   90.00
#
_symmetry.space_group_name_H-M   'P 1'
#
loop_
_entity.id
_entity.type
_entity.pdbx_description
1 polymer ?
#
loop_
_entity_poly.entity_id
_entity_poly.type
_entity_poly.pdbx_seq_one_letter_code
_entity_poly.pdbx_strand_id
1 'polypeptide(L)'
;MDATPQLAMGAALTMRTRSPLAAFGIGVASHAVLDAIPHYHLAWITGLSGLALVDVVSGTCLALIVAAMAPVPWSSLSGALGGIFPEIERV
;
A
#
# COMPACT_ATOMS: atom_id res chain seq x y z
N MET A 1 0.95 -0.39 -12.09
CA MET A 1 1.23 -0.27 -10.66
C MET A 1 -0.11 -0.13 -9.99
N ASP A 2 -0.42 -1.01 -9.05
CA ASP A 2 -1.70 -1.02 -8.33
C ASP A 2 -1.41 -0.53 -6.90
N ALA A 3 -0.88 0.68 -6.81
CA ALA A 3 -0.35 1.29 -5.58
C ALA A 3 -1.46 1.65 -4.60
N THR A 4 -2.64 2.10 -5.08
CA THR A 4 -3.74 2.48 -4.20
C THR A 4 -4.18 1.37 -3.24
N PRO A 5 -4.60 0.18 -3.71
CA PRO A 5 -5.04 -0.88 -2.81
C PRO A 5 -3.93 -1.33 -1.86
N GLN A 6 -2.69 -1.39 -2.34
CA GLN A 6 -1.51 -1.81 -1.57
C GLN A 6 -1.20 -0.85 -0.40
N LEU A 7 -1.11 0.45 -0.69
CA LEU A 7 -0.85 1.50 0.30
C LEU A 7 -2.00 1.61 1.30
N ALA A 8 -3.24 1.64 0.80
CA ALA A 8 -4.43 1.80 1.62
C ALA A 8 -4.62 0.63 2.59
N MET A 9 -4.54 -0.61 2.08
CA MET A 9 -4.76 -1.82 2.87
C MET A 9 -3.64 -2.02 3.88
N GLY A 10 -2.38 -1.83 3.46
CA GLY A 10 -1.24 -1.87 4.36
C GLY A 10 -1.38 -0.86 5.51
N ALA A 11 -1.78 0.37 5.21
CA ALA A 11 -2.03 1.40 6.23
C ALA A 11 -3.15 1.02 7.20
N ALA A 12 -4.27 0.51 6.67
CA ALA A 12 -5.48 0.21 7.42
C ALA A 12 -5.30 -0.99 8.35
N LEU A 13 -4.70 -2.07 7.86
CA LEU A 13 -4.47 -3.29 8.64
C LEU A 13 -3.56 -3.05 9.84
N THR A 14 -2.66 -2.07 9.76
CA THR A 14 -1.63 -1.85 10.78
C THR A 14 -1.87 -0.63 11.65
N MET A 15 -3.01 0.07 11.51
CA MET A 15 -3.36 1.27 12.28
C MET A 15 -3.21 1.11 13.80
N ARG A 16 -3.40 -0.11 14.31
CA ARG A 16 -3.35 -0.43 15.75
C ARG A 16 -2.15 -1.30 16.12
N THR A 17 -1.30 -1.66 15.17
CA THR A 17 -0.08 -2.42 15.43
C THR A 17 0.90 -1.53 16.18
N ARG A 18 1.53 -2.05 17.24
CA ARG A 18 2.48 -1.26 18.06
C ARG A 18 3.94 -1.39 17.62
N SER A 19 4.24 -2.40 16.81
CA SER A 19 5.58 -2.65 16.27
C SER A 19 5.63 -2.25 14.79
N PRO A 20 6.42 -1.22 14.41
CA PRO A 20 6.60 -0.86 13.01
C PRO A 20 7.14 -2.02 12.16
N LEU A 21 8.07 -2.81 12.69
CA LEU A 21 8.61 -3.97 11.98
C LEU A 21 7.53 -5.03 11.70
N ALA A 22 6.68 -5.33 12.70
CA ALA A 22 5.55 -6.24 12.49
C ALA A 22 4.54 -5.65 11.51
N ALA A 23 4.29 -4.34 11.57
CA ALA A 23 3.41 -3.64 10.65
C ALA A 23 3.93 -3.71 9.21
N PHE A 24 5.24 -3.51 9.00
CA PHE A 24 5.85 -3.69 7.69
C PHE A 24 5.62 -5.12 7.16
N GLY A 25 5.87 -6.13 7.99
CA GLY A 25 5.61 -7.53 7.62
C GLY A 25 4.15 -7.82 7.29
N ILE A 26 3.20 -7.24 8.04
CA ILE A 26 1.76 -7.33 7.74
C ILE A 26 1.45 -6.63 6.41
N GLY A 27 2.06 -5.48 6.14
CA GLY A 27 1.96 -4.79 4.85
C GLY A 27 2.39 -5.68 3.70
N VAL A 28 3.59 -6.27 3.78
CA VAL A 28 4.11 -7.19 2.75
C VAL A 28 3.18 -8.40 2.58
N ALA A 29 2.69 -8.98 3.67
CA ALA A 29 1.74 -10.08 3.60
C ALA A 29 0.41 -9.67 2.94
N SER A 30 -0.07 -8.45 3.21
CA SER A 30 -1.29 -7.92 2.59
C SER A 30 -1.15 -7.77 1.07
N HIS A 31 0.05 -7.43 0.58
CA HIS A 31 0.35 -7.40 -0.84
C HIS A 31 0.11 -8.76 -1.49
N ALA A 32 0.72 -9.81 -0.94
CA ALA A 32 0.57 -11.17 -1.48
C ALA A 32 -0.89 -11.65 -1.45
N VAL A 33 -1.66 -11.25 -0.42
CA VAL A 33 -3.08 -11.58 -0.33
C VAL A 33 -3.90 -10.83 -1.38
N LEU A 34 -3.64 -9.54 -1.60
CA LEU A 34 -4.31 -8.75 -2.63
C LEU A 34 -3.97 -9.26 -4.04
N ASP A 35 -2.71 -9.62 -4.28
CA ASP A 35 -2.25 -10.19 -5.55
C ASP A 35 -2.91 -11.55 -5.86
N ALA A 36 -3.26 -12.32 -4.83
CA ALA A 36 -3.96 -13.59 -4.99
C ALA A 36 -5.43 -13.44 -5.42
N ILE A 37 -6.04 -12.26 -5.23
CA ILE A 37 -7.42 -11.98 -5.65
C ILE A 37 -7.39 -11.63 -7.14
N PRO A 38 -8.15 -12.31 -8.01
CA PRO A 38 -8.21 -11.95 -9.43
C PRO A 38 -8.64 -10.49 -9.62
N HIS A 39 -7.75 -9.68 -10.15
CA HIS A 39 -8.00 -8.27 -10.46
C HIS A 39 -7.40 -7.92 -11.82
N TYR A 40 -7.95 -6.87 -12.43
CA TYR A 40 -7.45 -6.38 -13.72
C TYR A 40 -6.22 -5.51 -13.48
N HIS A 41 -5.04 -6.04 -13.80
CA HIS A 41 -3.86 -5.21 -13.93
C HIS A 41 -3.96 -4.38 -15.22
N LEU A 42 -4.15 -3.07 -15.05
CA LEU A 42 -4.17 -2.12 -16.17
C LEU A 42 -2.77 -1.75 -16.67
N ALA A 43 -1.74 -2.49 -16.26
CA ALA A 43 -0.33 -2.26 -16.60
C ALA A 43 -0.09 -2.09 -18.11
N TRP A 44 -0.84 -2.79 -18.97
CA TRP A 44 -0.75 -2.71 -20.42
C TRP A 44 -1.31 -1.40 -21.02
N ILE A 45 -2.15 -0.66 -20.28
CA ILE A 45 -2.63 0.69 -20.62
C ILE A 45 -1.69 1.76 -20.03
N THR A 46 -1.01 1.43 -18.92
CA THR A 46 -0.33 2.41 -18.05
C THR A 46 1.19 2.44 -18.19
N GLY A 47 1.74 2.30 -19.41
CA GLY A 47 3.16 2.59 -19.63
C GLY A 47 3.47 4.03 -19.21
N LEU A 48 4.17 4.21 -18.07
CA LEU A 48 4.55 5.51 -17.45
C LEU A 48 3.55 6.66 -17.73
N SER A 49 2.26 6.39 -17.59
CA SER A 49 1.19 7.31 -17.99
C SER A 49 0.67 8.11 -16.80
N GLY A 50 -0.01 9.23 -17.06
CA GLY A 50 -0.61 10.06 -16.00
C GLY A 50 -1.55 9.29 -15.06
N LEU A 51 -2.11 8.15 -15.49
CA LEU A 51 -2.93 7.27 -14.66
C LEU A 51 -2.12 6.58 -13.56
N ALA A 52 -0.89 6.16 -13.84
CA ALA A 52 -0.01 5.56 -12.84
C ALA A 52 0.37 6.59 -11.77
N LEU A 53 0.61 7.85 -12.18
CA LEU A 53 0.85 8.94 -11.24
C LEU A 53 -0.38 9.21 -10.36
N VAL A 54 -1.58 9.24 -10.94
CA VAL A 54 -2.83 9.41 -10.20
C VAL A 54 -3.00 8.27 -9.19
N ASP A 55 -2.76 7.02 -9.57
CA ASP A 55 -2.87 5.89 -8.65
C ASP A 55 -1.90 5.99 -7.46
N VAL A 56 -0.62 6.29 -7.70
CA VAL A 56 0.35 6.48 -6.61
C VAL A 56 -0.02 7.65 -5.70
N VAL A 57 -0.44 8.78 -6.27
CA VAL A 57 -0.83 9.97 -5.50
C VAL A 57 -2.09 9.67 -4.68
N SER A 58 -3.11 9.07 -5.28
CA SER A 58 -4.36 8.69 -4.60
C SER A 58 -4.09 7.69 -3.47
N GLY A 59 -3.31 6.65 -3.73
CA GLY A 59 -2.89 5.67 -2.72
C GLY A 59 -2.13 6.31 -1.56
N THR A 60 -1.19 7.21 -1.87
CA THR A 60 -0.40 7.91 -0.85
C THR A 60 -1.29 8.81 0.01
N CYS A 61 -2.17 9.60 -0.61
CA CYS A 61 -3.12 10.43 0.11
C CYS A 61 -4.02 9.60 1.03
N LEU A 62 -4.53 8.46 0.54
CA LEU A 62 -5.38 7.59 1.35
C LEU A 62 -4.61 6.98 2.53
N ALA A 63 -3.39 6.49 2.31
CA ALA A 63 -2.54 5.97 3.38
C ALA A 63 -2.20 7.04 4.42
N LEU A 64 -1.96 8.29 4.02
CA LEU A 64 -1.73 9.40 4.93
C LEU A 64 -2.98 9.76 5.75
N ILE A 65 -4.17 9.72 5.13
CA ILE A 65 -5.44 9.91 5.83
C ILE A 65 -5.63 8.81 6.89
N VAL A 66 -5.40 7.55 6.51
CA VAL A 66 -5.48 6.41 7.42
C VAL A 66 -4.46 6.55 8.57
N ALA A 67 -3.23 6.93 8.27
CA ALA A 67 -2.20 7.16 9.27
C ALA A 67 -2.56 8.31 10.23
N ALA A 68 -3.14 9.39 9.73
CA ALA A 68 -3.61 10.52 10.54
C ALA A 68 -4.75 10.13 11.50
N MET A 69 -5.55 9.13 11.14
CA MET A 69 -6.61 8.58 11.99
C MET A 69 -6.10 7.45 12.91
N ALA A 70 -4.89 6.95 12.69
CA ALA A 70 -4.36 5.81 13.44
C ALA A 70 -3.89 6.23 14.85
N PRO A 71 -4.22 5.45 15.89
CA PRO A 71 -3.64 5.65 17.23
C PRO A 71 -2.11 5.52 17.25
N VAL A 72 -1.55 4.77 16.29
CA VAL A 72 -0.10 4.58 16.13
C VAL A 72 0.28 4.89 14.67
N PRO A 73 0.47 6.17 14.30
CA PRO A 73 0.62 6.60 12.91
C PRO A 73 1.84 5.96 12.23
N TRP A 74 2.95 5.80 12.94
CA TRP A 74 4.17 5.18 12.40
C TRP A 74 4.00 3.74 11.98
N SER A 75 3.17 2.97 12.69
CA SER A 75 2.88 1.59 12.30
C SER A 75 1.96 1.54 11.07
N SER A 76 1.00 2.46 10.97
CA SER A 76 0.18 2.61 9.76
C SER A 76 1.03 2.92 8.54
N LEU A 77 1.93 3.92 8.65
CA LEU A 77 2.88 4.26 7.58
C LEU A 77 3.80 3.09 7.24
N SER A 78 4.33 2.39 8.24
CA SER A 78 5.18 1.21 8.02
C SER A 78 4.44 0.07 7.32
N GLY A 79 3.15 -0.12 7.61
CA GLY A 79 2.30 -1.08 6.90
C GLY A 79 2.03 -0.67 5.46
N ALA A 80 1.77 0.62 5.21
CA ALA A 80 1.64 1.14 3.84
C ALA A 80 2.91 0.90 3.02
N LEU A 81 4.08 1.21 3.59
CA LEU A 81 5.38 0.95 2.97
C LEU A 81 5.60 -0.55 2.70
N GLY A 82 5.22 -1.41 3.64
CA GLY A 82 5.27 -2.86 3.45
C GLY A 82 4.37 -3.33 2.31
N GLY A 83 3.16 -2.77 2.19
CA GLY A 83 2.24 -3.11 1.11
C GLY A 83 2.77 -2.77 -0.28
N ILE A 84 3.44 -1.62 -0.43
CA ILE A 84 3.99 -1.22 -1.74
C ILE A 84 5.40 -1.75 -2.01
N PHE A 85 6.09 -2.28 -1.00
CA PHE A 85 7.49 -2.73 -1.12
C PHE A 85 7.72 -3.76 -2.25
N PRO A 86 6.91 -4.83 -2.41
CA PRO A 86 7.15 -5.81 -3.46
C PRO A 86 6.97 -5.22 -4.87
N GLU A 87 6.17 -4.17 -5.02
CA GLU A 87 5.99 -3.49 -6.30
C GLU A 87 7.21 -2.65 -6.66
N ILE A 88 7.88 -2.04 -5.68
CA ILE A 88 9.12 -1.28 -5.88
C ILE A 88 10.28 -2.22 -6.25
N GLU A 89 10.33 -3.42 -5.66
CA GLU A 89 11.38 -4.41 -5.96
C GLU A 89 11.28 -4.97 -7.40
N ARG A 90 10.09 -4.93 -8.01
CA ARG A 90 9.84 -5.42 -9.37
C ARG A 90 10.18 -4.41 -10.49
N VAL A 91 10.50 -3.16 -10.15
CA VAL A 91 10.83 -2.06 -11.10
C VAL A 91 12.33 -1.94 -11.30
#